data_AF-A0A1F5NJL4-F1
#
_entry.id   AF-A0A1F5NJL4-F1
#
_cell.length_a   1.000
_cell.length_b   1.000
_cell.length_c   1.000
_cell.angle_alpha   90.00
_cell.angle_beta   90.00
_cell.angle_gamma   90.00
#
_symmetry.space_group_name_H-M   'P 1'
#
loop_
_entity.id
_entity.type
_entity.pdbx_description
1 polymer ?
#
loop_
_entity_poly.entity_id
_entity_poly.type
_entity_poly.pdbx_seq_one_letter_code
_entity_poly.pdbx_strand_id
1 'polypeptide(L)' 'MIIKLIVQTVFYILLGIHAIYSLVMVYILLHYGKSKILSLTVCALYAIIMTTLYAAALANFSALSFPDFNLYEI' A
#
# COMPACT_ATOMS: atom_id res chain seq x y z
N MET A 1 4.57 -4.83 22.60
CA MET A 1 4.57 -3.46 22.01
C MET A 1 5.58 -3.18 20.87
N ILE A 2 6.89 -3.43 21.00
CA ILE A 2 7.90 -3.08 19.96
C ILE A 2 7.67 -3.78 18.61
N ILE A 3 7.30 -5.06 18.62
CA ILE A 3 7.06 -5.86 17.41
C ILE A 3 5.92 -5.27 16.57
N LYS A 4 4.83 -4.86 17.21
CA LYS A 4 3.70 -4.18 16.54
C LYS A 4 4.16 -2.90 15.85
N LEU A 5 5.03 -2.12 16.51
CA LEU A 5 5.56 -0.88 15.97
C LEU A 5 6.47 -1.14 14.75
N ILE A 6 7.36 -2.13 14.82
CA ILE A 6 8.20 -2.56 13.69
C ILE A 6 7.33 -2.98 12.50
N VAL A 7 6.33 -3.83 12.74
CA VAL A 7 5.44 -4.34 11.68
C VAL A 7 4.63 -3.21 11.06
N GLN A 8 4.19 -2.23 11.86
CA GLN A 8 3.51 -1.02 11.37
C GLN A 8 4.44 -0.12 10.55
N THR A 9 5.69 0.06 10.97
CA THR A 9 6.69 0.82 10.22
C THR A 9 6.99 0.15 8.88
N VAL A 10 7.21 -1.16 8.85
CA VAL A 10 7.43 -1.92 7.61
C VAL A 10 6.23 -1.79 6.67
N PHE A 11 5.01 -1.89 7.21
CA PHE A 11 3.78 -1.71 6.44
C PHE A 11 3.73 -0.35 5.75
N TYR A 12 3.95 0.75 6.48
CA TYR A 12 3.92 2.10 5.90
C TYR A 12 5.06 2.36 4.91
N ILE A 13 6.25 1.77 5.12
CA ILE A 13 7.36 1.86 4.16
C ILE A 13 6.97 1.18 2.84
N LEU A 14 6.44 -0.05 2.90
CA LEU A 14 5.96 -0.76 1.73
C LEU A 14 4.86 0.03 1.01
N LEU A 15 3.94 0.62 1.79
CA LEU A 15 2.88 1.47 1.27
C LEU A 15 3.43 2.69 0.52
N GLY A 16 4.45 3.35 1.08
CA GLY A 16 5.11 4.49 0.47
C GLY A 16 5.82 4.13 -0.84
N ILE A 17 6.59 3.04 -0.85
CA ILE A 17 7.25 2.53 -2.06
C ILE A 17 6.21 2.23 -3.13
N HIS A 18 5.11 1.58 -2.75
CA HIS A 18 4.03 1.23 -3.67
C HIS A 18 3.33 2.47 -4.24
N ALA A 19 3.08 3.49 -3.42
CA ALA A 19 2.49 4.76 -3.84
C ALA A 19 3.40 5.51 -4.84
N ILE A 20 4.72 5.51 -4.61
CA ILE A 20 5.69 6.12 -5.54
C ILE A 20 5.68 5.37 -6.88
N TYR A 21 5.75 4.03 -6.84
CA TYR A 21 5.70 3.21 -8.06
C TYR A 21 4.41 3.48 -8.86
N SER A 22 3.29 3.61 -8.15
CA SER A 22 1.98 3.93 -8.73
C SER A 22 1.98 5.26 -9.47
N LEU A 23 2.52 6.31 -8.85
CA LEU A 23 2.62 7.64 -9.43
C LEU A 23 3.48 7.64 -10.69
N VAL A 24 4.62 6.94 -10.64
CA VAL A 24 5.50 6.78 -11.81
C VAL A 24 4.75 6.11 -12.96
N MET A 25 3.98 5.05 -12.67
CA MET A 25 3.28 4.32 -13.72
C MET A 25 2.13 5.13 -14.33
N VAL A 26 1.35 5.84 -13.51
CA VAL A 26 0.33 6.80 -13.95
C VAL A 26 0.97 7.90 -14.82
N TYR A 27 2.10 8.45 -14.39
CA TYR A 27 2.83 9.46 -15.16
C TYR A 27 3.27 8.92 -16.54
N ILE A 28 3.86 7.72 -16.58
CA ILE A 28 4.31 7.09 -17.82
C ILE A 28 3.13 6.88 -18.78
N LEU A 29 2.03 6.33 -18.27
CA LEU A 29 0.80 6.12 -19.03
C LEU A 29 0.28 7.43 -19.61
N LEU A 30 0.17 8.48 -18.81
CA LEU A 30 -0.39 9.77 -19.24
C LEU A 30 0.54 10.52 -20.20
N HIS A 31 1.85 10.46 -19.98
CA HIS A 31 2.83 11.20 -20.77
C HIS A 31 3.14 10.48 -22.09
N TYR A 32 3.50 9.20 -22.04
CA TYR A 32 3.98 8.43 -23.20
C TYR A 32 2.89 7.57 -23.87
N GLY A 33 1.70 7.46 -23.27
CA GLY A 33 0.59 6.73 -23.87
C GLY A 33 0.10 7.36 -25.18
N LYS A 34 0.07 6.56 -26.25
CA LYS A 34 -0.43 6.99 -27.58
C LYS A 34 -1.90 7.35 -27.56
N SER A 35 -2.72 6.62 -26.79
CA SER A 35 -4.14 6.91 -26.61
C SER A 35 -4.39 7.51 -25.24
N LYS A 36 -4.80 8.78 -25.20
CA LYS A 36 -5.12 9.48 -23.95
C LYS A 36 -6.33 8.88 -23.24
N ILE A 37 -7.34 8.43 -23.99
CA ILE A 37 -8.54 7.79 -23.42
C ILE A 37 -8.17 6.46 -22.77
N LEU A 38 -7.45 5.59 -23.48
CA LEU A 38 -7.01 4.31 -22.94
C LEU A 38 -6.13 4.50 -21.69
N SER A 39 -5.20 5.45 -21.75
CA SER A 39 -4.33 5.79 -20.62
C SER A 39 -5.12 6.23 -19.38
N LEU A 40 -6.14 7.07 -19.57
CA LEU A 40 -6.98 7.58 -18.50
C LEU A 40 -7.87 6.48 -17.90
N THR A 41 -8.43 5.60 -18.75
CA THR A 41 -9.16 4.41 -18.31
C THR A 41 -8.26 3.47 -17.50
N VAL A 42 -7.05 3.19 -17.98
CA VAL A 42 -6.09 2.33 -17.26
C VAL A 42 -5.66 2.97 -15.94
N CYS A 43 -5.43 4.29 -15.89
CA CYS A 43 -5.14 5.00 -14.65
C CYS A 43 -6.29 4.91 -13.65
N ALA A 44 -7.53 5.11 -14.10
CA ALA A 44 -8.71 5.02 -13.24
C ALA A 44 -8.88 3.60 -12.68
N LEU A 45 -8.75 2.58 -13.54
CA LEU A 45 -8.82 1.18 -13.12
C LEU A 45 -7.73 0.85 -12.11
N TYR A 46 -6.52 1.33 -12.36
CA TYR A 46 -5.38 1.16 -11.48
C TYR A 46 -5.63 1.82 -10.11
N ALA A 47 -6.10 3.07 -10.07
CA ALA A 47 -6.41 3.76 -8.82
C ALA A 47 -7.48 3.03 -7.97
N ILE A 48 -8.49 2.43 -8.62
CA ILE A 48 -9.51 1.61 -7.94
C ILE A 48 -8.90 0.34 -7.34
N ILE A 49 -8.05 -0.35 -8.09
CA ILE A 49 -7.33 -1.54 -7.61
C ILE A 49 -6.44 -1.16 -6.41
N MET A 50 -5.75 -0.02 -6.46
CA MET A 50 -4.88 0.41 -5.37
C MET A 50 -5.63 0.78 -4.10
N THR A 51 -6.76 1.46 -4.22
CA THR A 51 -7.59 1.82 -3.06
C THR A 51 -8.20 0.59 -2.40
N THR A 52 -8.62 -0.41 -3.18
CA THR A 52 -9.14 -1.68 -2.65
C THR A 52 -8.05 -2.52 -1.99
N LEU A 53 -6.85 -2.62 -2.58
CA LEU A 53 -5.69 -3.25 -1.97
C LEU A 53 -5.28 -2.56 -0.66
N TYR A 54 -5.26 -1.23 -0.63
CA TYR A 54 -4.98 -0.46 0.57
C TYR A 54 -5.97 -0.78 1.70
N ALA A 55 -7.28 -0.74 1.41
CA ALA A 55 -8.33 -1.03 2.38
C ALA A 55 -8.23 -2.47 2.91
N ALA A 56 -7.99 -3.44 2.02
CA ALA A 56 -7.80 -4.83 2.41
C ALA A 56 -6.55 -5.00 3.29
N ALA A 57 -5.43 -4.37 2.93
CA ALA A 57 -4.19 -4.48 3.68
C ALA A 57 -4.33 -3.84 5.08
N LEU A 58 -5.01 -2.70 5.19
CA LEU A 58 -5.31 -2.07 6.47
C LEU A 58 -6.24 -2.92 7.35
N ALA A 59 -7.27 -3.53 6.77
CA ALA A 59 -8.19 -4.40 7.50
C ALA A 59 -7.50 -5.68 8.01
N ASN A 60 -6.61 -6.27 7.22
CA ASN A 60 -5.81 -7.41 7.65
C ASN A 60 -4.78 -7.01 8.72
N PHE A 61 -4.20 -5.81 8.60
CA PHE A 61 -3.27 -5.28 9.58
C PHE A 61 -3.92 -5.01 10.93
N SER A 62 -5.15 -4.48 10.94
CA SER A 62 -5.89 -4.21 12.19
C SER A 62 -6.40 -5.49 12.86
N ALA A 63 -6.60 -6.57 12.10
CA ALA A 63 -6.99 -7.88 12.62
C ALA A 63 -5.81 -8.69 13.21
N LEU A 64 -4.56 -8.28 12.97
CA LEU A 64 -3.39 -8.93 13.55
C LEU A 64 -3.32 -8.69 15.07
N SER A 65 -3.59 -9.74 15.84
CA SER A 65 -3.32 -9.78 17.28
C SER A 65 -1.84 -10.07 17.50
N PHE A 66 -1.10 -9.09 18.00
CA PHE A 66 0.29 -9.29 18.42
C PHE A 66 0.31 -9.74 19.89
N PRO A 67 0.87 -10.91 20.23
CA PRO A 67 1.04 -11.30 21.62
C PRO A 67 1.94 -10.29 22.33
N ASP A 68 1.51 -9.81 23.49
CA ASP A 68 2.37 -9.05 24.39
C ASP A 68 3.36 -10.03 25.02
N PHE A 69 4.55 -10.15 24.42
CA PHE A 69 5.68 -10.75 25.10
C PHE A 69 6.05 -9.81 26.26
N ASN A 70 5.51 -10.13 27.44
CA ASN A 70 5.85 -9.48 28.69
C ASN A 70 7.28 -9.89 29.02
N LEU A 71 8.26 -9.06 28.66
CA LEU A 71 9.69 -9.29 28.91
C LEU A 71 10.06 -9.20 30.41
N TYR A 72 9.09 -9.27 31.31
CA TYR A 72 9.22 -9.15 32.76
C TYR A 72 8.98 -10.47 33.52
N GLU A 73 8.75 -11.60 32.82
CA GLU A 73 8.57 -12.92 33.44
C GLU A 73 9.76 -13.87 33.18
N ILE A 74 10.99 -13.34 33.21
CA ILE A 74 12.22 -14.16 33.33
C ILE A 74 13.08 -13.59 34.45
#